data_AF-L0HQ11-F1
#
_entry.id   AF-L0HQ11-F1
#
_cell.length_a   1.000
_cell.length_b   1.000
_cell.length_c   1.000
_cell.angle_alpha   90.00
_cell.angle_beta   90.00
_cell.angle_gamma   90.00
#
_symmetry.space_group_name_H-M   'P 1'
#
loop_
_entity.id
_entity.type
_entity.pdbx_description
1 polymer ?
#
loop_
_entity_poly.entity_id
_entity_poly.type
_entity_poly.pdbx_seq_one_letter_code
_entity_poly.pdbx_strand_id
1 'polypeptide(L)'
;RFPPEPSGYLHIGHIKAAFLNNYYANLYKGKMLLRFDDTNPVLEDVKYEKSIMEDLETLGIKYEQVSYTSDYFQLLEEYCIKLIKMGKAYADDTNVDEMRNQRGEGIESVNRNNPIETNLKLFEEMRSGTEVGKKNCIRAKIDMSSKNKCMRDPVLYRCIVDIPHHRHEFKYKCYPTYD
;
A
#
# COMPACT_ATOMS: atom_id res chain seq x y z
N ARG A 1 5.75 2.44 16.07
CA ARG A 1 6.25 1.33 15.22
C ARG A 1 7.33 1.87 14.30
N PHE A 2 8.34 1.09 13.97
CA PHE A 2 9.29 1.40 12.90
C PHE A 2 8.89 0.58 11.67
N PRO A 3 8.41 1.22 10.57
CA PRO A 3 7.86 0.50 9.43
C PRO A 3 8.72 0.61 8.16
N PRO A 4 9.93 -0.01 8.09
CA PRO A 4 10.73 0.04 6.88
C PRO A 4 10.12 -0.81 5.75
N GLU A 5 10.29 -0.37 4.51
CA GLU A 5 10.08 -1.21 3.33
C GLU A 5 11.29 -2.18 3.21
N PRO A 6 11.07 -3.49 3.01
CA PRO A 6 12.18 -4.45 2.83
C PRO A 6 12.71 -4.44 1.39
N SER A 7 13.03 -3.25 0.87
CA SER A 7 13.47 -3.01 -0.51
C SER A 7 14.93 -2.54 -0.64
N GLY A 8 15.62 -2.34 0.49
CA GLY A 8 17.00 -1.90 0.53
C GLY A 8 17.63 -1.99 1.92
N TYR A 9 18.93 -1.73 1.99
CA TYR A 9 19.67 -1.67 3.25
C TYR A 9 19.32 -0.40 4.05
N LEU A 10 19.38 -0.50 5.37
CA LEU A 10 19.29 0.70 6.21
C LEU A 10 20.49 1.60 5.94
N HIS A 11 20.30 2.89 6.20
CA HIS A 11 21.32 3.91 6.09
C HIS A 11 21.13 4.90 7.23
N ILE A 12 22.08 5.82 7.42
CA ILE A 12 22.09 6.75 8.56
C ILE A 12 20.77 7.53 8.77
N GLY A 13 20.05 7.86 7.69
CA GLY A 13 18.72 8.48 7.79
C GLY A 13 17.66 7.63 8.53
N HIS A 14 17.69 6.30 8.36
CA HIS A 14 16.76 5.37 9.01
C HIS A 14 17.00 5.27 10.52
N ILE A 15 18.25 5.46 10.95
CA ILE A 15 18.65 5.39 12.35
C ILE A 15 17.85 6.40 13.18
N LYS A 16 17.66 7.63 12.69
CA LYS A 16 16.85 8.64 13.38
C LYS A 16 15.42 8.16 13.64
N ALA A 17 14.78 7.56 12.63
CA ALA A 17 13.41 7.08 12.77
C ALA A 17 13.30 5.88 13.73
N ALA A 18 14.22 4.92 13.63
CA ALA A 18 14.27 3.75 14.49
C ALA A 18 14.53 4.12 15.96
N PHE A 19 15.54 4.97 16.22
CA PHE A 19 15.84 5.45 17.57
C PHE A 19 14.70 6.28 18.16
N LEU A 20 14.08 7.16 17.39
CA LEU A 20 12.98 8.00 17.91
C LEU A 20 11.79 7.14 18.33
N ASN A 21 11.41 6.15 17.52
CA ASN A 21 10.33 5.22 17.85
C ASN A 21 10.67 4.37 19.09
N ASN A 22 11.91 3.87 19.17
CA ASN A 22 12.38 3.08 20.30
C ASN A 22 12.46 3.90 21.59
N TYR A 23 12.99 5.13 21.50
CA TYR A 23 13.13 6.05 22.63
C TYR A 23 11.77 6.32 23.28
N TYR A 24 10.75 6.67 22.49
CA TYR A 24 9.42 6.92 23.04
C TYR A 24 8.74 5.66 23.57
N ALA A 25 8.95 4.50 22.94
CA ALA A 25 8.47 3.24 23.50
C ALA A 25 9.09 2.98 24.89
N ASN A 26 10.39 3.18 25.05
CA ASN A 26 11.07 2.98 26.33
C ASN A 26 10.69 4.03 27.39
N LEU A 27 10.64 5.32 27.01
CA LEU A 27 10.31 6.43 27.90
C LEU A 27 8.94 6.23 28.57
N TYR A 28 7.96 5.77 27.79
CA TYR A 28 6.59 5.58 28.25
C TYR A 28 6.25 4.13 28.62
N LYS A 29 7.24 3.23 28.70
CA LYS A 29 7.04 1.79 28.95
C LYS A 29 6.01 1.16 28.00
N GLY A 30 5.97 1.65 26.77
CA GLY A 30 5.13 1.15 25.70
C GLY A 30 5.81 0.05 24.89
N LYS A 31 5.27 -0.22 23.71
CA LYS A 31 5.77 -1.25 22.79
C LYS A 31 6.12 -0.63 21.45
N MET A 32 7.25 -1.04 20.88
CA MET A 32 7.59 -0.74 19.50
C MET A 32 7.44 -2.00 18.65
N LEU A 33 6.60 -1.95 17.62
CA LEU A 33 6.59 -2.96 16.57
C LEU A 33 7.64 -2.63 15.50
N LEU A 34 8.34 -3.65 15.03
CA LEU A 34 9.00 -3.63 13.73
C LEU A 34 7.97 -4.10 12.71
N ARG A 35 7.63 -3.27 11.72
CA ARG A 35 6.66 -3.64 10.68
C ARG A 35 7.33 -3.60 9.32
N PHE A 36 7.45 -4.72 8.65
CA PHE A 36 7.84 -4.66 7.24
C PHE A 36 6.64 -4.19 6.43
N ASP A 37 6.80 -3.05 5.77
CA ASP A 37 5.76 -2.52 4.90
C ASP A 37 5.89 -3.16 3.52
N ASP A 38 5.34 -4.36 3.42
CA ASP A 38 5.62 -5.31 2.37
C ASP A 38 4.47 -5.38 1.34
N THR A 39 4.09 -4.22 0.79
CA THR A 39 2.96 -4.07 -0.15
C THR A 39 3.37 -4.09 -1.63
N ASN A 40 4.67 -4.08 -1.92
CA ASN A 40 5.22 -3.98 -3.26
C ASN A 40 6.04 -5.24 -3.62
N PRO A 41 5.43 -6.24 -4.25
CA PRO A 41 6.10 -7.51 -4.56
C PRO A 41 7.31 -7.35 -5.50
N VAL A 42 7.45 -6.20 -6.19
CA VAL A 42 8.53 -5.94 -7.16
C VAL A 42 9.88 -5.63 -6.50
N LEU A 43 9.86 -4.94 -5.36
CA LEU A 43 11.07 -4.38 -4.76
C LEU A 43 11.58 -5.18 -3.57
N GLU A 44 10.79 -6.13 -3.07
CA GLU A 44 11.00 -6.76 -1.77
C GLU A 44 11.82 -8.04 -1.85
N ASP A 45 12.76 -8.19 -0.91
CA ASP A 45 13.63 -9.36 -0.82
C ASP A 45 13.88 -9.71 0.65
N VAL A 46 13.75 -11.00 0.97
CA VAL A 46 13.97 -11.56 2.33
C VAL A 46 15.37 -11.22 2.86
N LYS A 47 16.36 -11.00 1.99
CA LYS A 47 17.70 -10.57 2.42
C LYS A 47 17.68 -9.21 3.13
N TYR A 48 16.81 -8.28 2.69
CA TYR A 48 16.73 -6.95 3.28
C TYR A 48 16.05 -7.00 4.64
N GLU A 49 15.04 -7.86 4.83
CA GLU A 49 14.44 -8.10 6.15
C GLU A 49 15.49 -8.54 7.18
N LYS A 50 16.31 -9.53 6.81
CA LYS A 50 17.37 -10.05 7.67
C LYS A 50 18.39 -8.96 8.01
N SER A 51 18.87 -8.24 7.00
CA SER A 51 19.83 -7.15 7.21
C SER A 51 19.27 -6.04 8.10
N ILE A 52 17.99 -5.67 7.91
CA ILE A 52 17.32 -4.66 8.75
C ILE A 52 17.27 -5.14 10.20
N MET A 53 16.94 -6.40 10.45
CA MET A 53 16.89 -6.95 11.81
C MET A 53 18.29 -6.98 12.45
N GLU A 54 19.31 -7.40 11.71
CA GLU A 54 20.72 -7.42 12.15
C GLU A 54 21.24 -6.01 12.46
N ASP A 55 20.91 -5.01 11.64
CA ASP A 55 21.27 -3.61 11.86
C ASP A 55 20.61 -3.05 13.14
N LEU A 56 19.33 -3.34 13.36
CA LEU A 56 18.62 -2.92 14.57
C LEU A 56 19.20 -3.58 15.83
N GLU A 57 19.54 -4.86 15.76
CA GLU A 57 20.20 -5.59 16.86
C GLU A 57 21.58 -4.97 17.17
N THR A 58 22.37 -4.70 16.14
CA THR A 58 23.70 -4.07 16.25
C THR A 58 23.61 -2.69 16.90
N LEU A 59 22.55 -1.93 16.61
CA LEU A 59 22.28 -0.61 17.19
C LEU A 59 21.66 -0.69 18.60
N GLY A 60 21.40 -1.89 19.14
CA GLY A 60 20.75 -2.08 20.43
C GLY A 60 19.27 -1.64 20.44
N ILE A 61 18.64 -1.55 19.27
CA ILE A 61 17.26 -1.13 19.11
C ILE A 61 16.34 -2.35 19.30
N LYS A 62 15.65 -2.40 20.43
CA LYS A 62 14.71 -3.48 20.75
C LYS A 62 13.31 -3.18 20.24
N TYR A 63 12.65 -4.19 19.70
CA TYR A 63 11.24 -4.16 19.34
C TYR A 63 10.53 -5.36 19.98
N GLU A 64 9.23 -5.22 20.23
CA GLU A 64 8.40 -6.25 20.89
C GLU A 64 8.09 -7.40 19.95
N GLN A 65 7.70 -7.07 18.71
CA GLN A 65 7.20 -8.05 17.75
C GLN A 65 7.44 -7.54 16.32
N VAL A 66 7.69 -8.50 15.42
CA VAL A 66 7.70 -8.30 13.97
C VAL A 66 6.28 -8.49 13.42
N SER A 67 5.85 -7.58 12.57
CA SER A 67 4.58 -7.68 11.83
C SER A 67 4.80 -7.34 10.35
N TYR A 68 3.89 -7.78 9.48
CA TYR A 68 3.96 -7.52 8.05
C TYR A 68 2.66 -6.87 7.62
N THR A 69 2.72 -5.90 6.70
CA THR A 69 1.49 -5.33 6.12
C THR A 69 0.71 -6.42 5.37
N SER A 70 1.40 -7.37 4.75
CA SER A 70 0.83 -8.49 4.01
C SER A 70 0.03 -9.48 4.86
N ASP A 71 0.25 -9.53 6.18
CA ASP A 71 -0.60 -10.29 7.11
C ASP A 71 -2.04 -9.76 7.14
N TYR A 72 -2.23 -8.50 6.72
CA TYR A 72 -3.52 -7.80 6.72
C TYR A 72 -4.15 -7.65 5.33
N PHE A 73 -3.59 -8.23 4.27
CA PHE A 73 -4.12 -8.06 2.91
C PHE A 73 -5.60 -8.42 2.78
N GLN A 74 -6.04 -9.52 3.40
CA GLN A 74 -7.45 -9.89 3.38
C GLN A 74 -8.34 -8.82 4.04
N LEU A 75 -7.92 -8.27 5.18
CA LEU A 75 -8.65 -7.20 5.87
C LEU A 75 -8.67 -5.90 5.03
N LEU A 76 -7.56 -5.58 4.36
CA LEU A 76 -7.48 -4.42 3.47
C LEU A 76 -8.39 -4.58 2.24
N GLU A 77 -8.48 -5.78 1.67
CA GLU A 77 -9.41 -6.08 0.58
C GLU A 77 -10.87 -5.90 1.01
N GLU A 78 -11.22 -6.39 2.21
CA GLU A 78 -12.55 -6.20 2.80
C GLU A 78 -12.89 -4.72 2.99
N TYR A 79 -11.92 -3.90 3.42
CA TYR A 79 -12.11 -2.45 3.50
C TYR A 79 -12.25 -1.79 2.14
N CYS A 80 -11.50 -2.22 1.13
CA CYS A 80 -11.65 -1.74 -0.25
C CYS A 80 -13.07 -2.03 -0.78
N ILE A 81 -13.55 -3.27 -0.61
CA ILE A 81 -14.92 -3.66 -0.98
C ILE A 81 -15.96 -2.79 -0.24
N LYS A 82 -15.74 -2.54 1.05
CA LYS A 82 -16.63 -1.67 1.84
C LYS A 82 -16.64 -0.24 1.31
N LEU A 83 -15.49 0.33 0.95
CA LEU A 83 -15.39 1.66 0.36
C LEU A 83 -16.12 1.74 -0.98
N ILE A 84 -15.97 0.74 -1.84
CA ILE A 84 -16.70 0.66 -3.12
C ILE A 84 -18.21 0.62 -2.87
N LYS A 85 -18.68 -0.24 -1.95
CA LYS A 85 -20.11 -0.33 -1.57
C LYS A 85 -20.67 0.97 -0.99
N MET A 86 -19.83 1.78 -0.35
CA MET A 86 -20.20 3.10 0.17
C MET A 86 -20.15 4.20 -0.91
N GLY A 87 -19.81 3.88 -2.17
CA GLY A 87 -19.61 4.85 -3.23
C GLY A 87 -18.37 5.74 -3.02
N LYS A 88 -17.43 5.31 -2.17
CA LYS A 88 -16.21 6.05 -1.80
C LYS A 88 -14.95 5.57 -2.52
N ALA A 89 -15.08 4.58 -3.40
CA ALA A 89 -14.01 4.13 -4.27
C ALA A 89 -14.58 3.62 -5.59
N TYR A 90 -13.79 3.72 -6.65
CA TYR A 90 -14.18 3.29 -8.00
C TYR A 90 -12.98 2.69 -8.75
N ALA A 91 -13.26 1.83 -9.72
CA ALA A 91 -12.24 1.26 -10.59
C ALA A 91 -11.96 2.21 -11.76
N ASP A 92 -10.69 2.36 -12.11
CA ASP A 92 -10.25 3.28 -13.15
C ASP A 92 -9.18 2.63 -14.04
N ASP A 93 -9.43 2.63 -15.35
CA ASP A 93 -8.52 2.12 -16.39
C ASP A 93 -7.84 3.24 -17.19
N THR A 94 -7.99 4.49 -16.75
CA THR A 94 -7.29 5.64 -17.33
C THR A 94 -5.78 5.41 -17.30
N ASN A 95 -5.09 5.66 -18.43
CA ASN A 95 -3.64 5.53 -18.50
C ASN A 95 -2.93 6.40 -17.44
N VAL A 96 -1.79 5.94 -16.93
CA VAL A 96 -1.04 6.60 -15.84
C VAL A 96 -0.73 8.08 -16.13
N ASP A 97 -0.29 8.41 -17.34
CA ASP A 97 0.09 9.79 -17.68
C ASP A 97 -1.14 10.69 -17.81
N GLU A 98 -2.22 10.17 -18.38
CA GLU A 98 -3.49 10.87 -18.45
C GLU A 98 -4.09 11.07 -17.05
N MET A 99 -4.09 10.04 -16.20
CA MET A 99 -4.56 10.12 -14.82
C MET A 99 -3.76 11.16 -14.02
N ARG A 100 -2.44 11.23 -14.22
CA ARG A 100 -1.59 12.27 -13.60
C ARG A 100 -1.99 13.67 -14.04
N ASN A 101 -2.24 13.88 -15.33
CA ASN A 101 -2.68 15.16 -15.88
C ASN A 101 -4.08 15.53 -15.35
N GLN A 102 -5.04 14.61 -15.40
CA GLN A 102 -6.39 14.79 -14.87
C GLN A 102 -6.36 15.17 -13.38
N ARG A 103 -5.57 14.46 -12.56
CA ARG A 103 -5.37 14.81 -11.14
C ARG A 103 -4.66 16.15 -10.95
N GLY A 104 -3.71 16.48 -11.82
CA GLY A 104 -3.00 17.76 -11.82
C GLY A 104 -3.92 18.96 -12.03
N GLU A 105 -4.86 18.82 -12.97
CA GLU A 105 -5.83 19.84 -13.36
C GLU A 105 -7.16 19.77 -12.59
N GLY A 106 -7.40 18.71 -11.82
CA GLY A 106 -8.67 18.53 -11.09
C GLY A 106 -9.83 18.01 -11.96
N ILE A 107 -9.51 17.40 -13.10
CA ILE A 107 -10.48 16.82 -14.04
C ILE A 107 -10.87 15.42 -13.54
N GLU A 108 -12.18 15.17 -13.40
CA GLU A 108 -12.69 13.86 -13.00
C GLU A 108 -12.47 12.81 -14.09
N SER A 109 -12.12 11.59 -13.69
CA SER A 109 -12.11 10.44 -14.62
C SER A 109 -13.54 10.13 -15.06
N VAL A 110 -13.70 9.69 -16.31
CA VAL A 110 -14.98 9.20 -16.85
C VAL A 110 -15.56 8.05 -16.01
N ASN A 111 -14.68 7.29 -15.36
CA ASN A 111 -15.04 6.14 -14.53
C ASN A 111 -15.48 6.53 -13.10
N ARG A 112 -15.29 7.78 -12.68
CA ARG A 112 -15.51 8.24 -11.29
C ARG A 112 -16.94 8.01 -10.81
N ASN A 113 -17.91 8.03 -11.73
CA ASN A 113 -19.33 7.88 -11.45
C ASN A 113 -19.89 6.53 -11.92
N ASN A 114 -19.03 5.53 -12.15
CA ASN A 114 -19.46 4.17 -12.44
C ASN A 114 -20.37 3.62 -11.32
N PRO A 115 -21.40 2.81 -11.66
CA PRO A 115 -22.22 2.12 -10.67
C PRO A 115 -21.39 1.26 -9.71
N ILE A 116 -21.89 1.07 -8.49
CA ILE A 116 -21.21 0.27 -7.46
C ILE A 116 -20.97 -1.16 -7.96
N GLU A 117 -21.95 -1.74 -8.65
CA GLU A 117 -21.89 -3.10 -9.19
C GLU A 117 -20.77 -3.24 -10.23
N THR A 118 -20.60 -2.24 -11.09
CA THR A 118 -19.51 -2.19 -12.07
C THR A 118 -18.15 -2.14 -11.39
N ASN A 119 -17.99 -1.29 -10.38
CA ASN A 119 -16.75 -1.16 -9.64
C ASN A 119 -16.39 -2.44 -8.87
N LEU A 120 -17.38 -3.11 -8.25
CA LEU A 120 -17.17 -4.39 -7.58
C LEU A 120 -16.74 -5.48 -8.56
N LYS A 121 -17.38 -5.55 -9.73
CA LYS A 121 -17.00 -6.50 -10.78
C LYS A 121 -15.57 -6.26 -11.25
N LEU A 122 -15.20 -5.01 -11.54
CA LEU A 122 -13.84 -4.66 -11.96
C LEU A 122 -12.81 -4.96 -10.87
N PHE A 123 -13.11 -4.74 -9.59
CA PHE A 123 -12.19 -5.11 -8.52
C PHE A 123 -11.99 -6.63 -8.43
N GLU A 124 -13.04 -7.43 -8.67
CA GLU A 124 -12.92 -8.89 -8.72
C GLU A 124 -12.08 -9.37 -9.91
N GLU A 125 -12.21 -8.72 -11.08
CA GLU A 125 -11.35 -8.95 -12.25
C GLU A 125 -9.87 -8.63 -11.91
N MET A 126 -9.62 -7.54 -11.17
CA MET A 126 -8.28 -7.21 -10.69
C MET A 126 -7.75 -8.29 -9.73
N ARG A 127 -8.56 -8.76 -8.77
CA ARG A 127 -8.16 -9.81 -7.81
C ARG A 127 -7.89 -11.14 -8.48
N SER A 128 -8.59 -11.42 -9.57
CA SER A 128 -8.40 -12.60 -10.42
C SER A 128 -7.22 -12.45 -11.40
N GLY A 129 -6.67 -11.24 -11.56
CA GLY A 129 -5.54 -10.97 -12.44
C GLY A 129 -5.86 -11.08 -13.94
N THR A 130 -7.12 -10.82 -14.34
CA THR A 130 -7.52 -10.91 -15.75
C THR A 130 -6.95 -9.75 -16.57
N GLU A 131 -7.00 -9.84 -17.90
CA GLU A 131 -6.53 -8.77 -18.80
C GLU A 131 -7.26 -7.43 -18.58
N VAL A 132 -8.52 -7.48 -18.14
CA VAL A 132 -9.27 -6.28 -17.74
C VAL A 132 -8.75 -5.78 -16.39
N GLY A 133 -8.59 -6.69 -15.43
CA GLY A 133 -8.06 -6.38 -14.10
C GLY A 133 -6.68 -5.71 -14.14
N LYS A 134 -5.77 -6.18 -15.00
CA LYS A 134 -4.41 -5.62 -15.15
C LYS A 134 -4.38 -4.16 -15.59
N LYS A 135 -5.43 -3.71 -16.30
CA LYS A 135 -5.55 -2.33 -16.79
C LYS A 135 -6.17 -1.40 -15.75
N ASN A 136 -6.77 -1.95 -14.69
CA ASN A 136 -7.51 -1.19 -13.70
C ASN A 136 -6.69 -0.97 -12.42
N CYS A 137 -6.96 0.16 -11.77
CA CYS A 137 -6.64 0.41 -10.38
C CYS A 137 -7.92 0.77 -9.62
N ILE A 138 -7.90 0.72 -8.28
CA ILE A 138 -8.98 1.31 -7.47
C ILE A 138 -8.52 2.66 -6.97
N ARG A 139 -9.36 3.68 -7.14
CA ARG A 139 -9.13 5.03 -6.64
C ARG A 139 -10.16 5.36 -5.56
N ALA A 140 -9.74 6.10 -4.54
CA ALA A 140 -10.64 6.70 -3.59
C ALA A 140 -11.46 7.80 -4.29
N LYS A 141 -12.70 8.01 -3.85
CA LYS A 141 -13.55 9.12 -4.30
C LYS A 141 -13.61 10.16 -3.18
N ILE A 142 -12.77 11.19 -3.29
CA ILE A 142 -12.56 12.22 -2.27
C ILE A 142 -12.95 13.58 -2.85
N ASP A 143 -12.00 14.38 -3.34
CA ASP A 143 -12.25 15.73 -3.84
C ASP A 143 -11.22 16.13 -4.90
N MET A 144 -11.65 16.12 -6.16
CA MET A 144 -10.83 16.54 -7.30
C MET A 144 -10.53 18.05 -7.32
N SER A 145 -11.34 18.86 -6.62
CA SER A 145 -11.16 20.31 -6.52
C SER A 145 -10.19 20.73 -5.40
N SER A 146 -9.79 19.79 -4.54
CA SER A 146 -8.94 20.05 -3.38
C SER A 146 -7.63 20.76 -3.78
N LYS A 147 -7.22 21.75 -2.98
CA LYS A 147 -5.89 22.37 -3.09
C LYS A 147 -4.76 21.39 -2.75
N ASN A 148 -5.03 20.44 -1.87
CA ASN A 148 -4.12 19.33 -1.60
C ASN A 148 -4.29 18.25 -2.69
N LYS A 149 -3.30 18.13 -3.58
CA LYS A 149 -3.30 17.16 -4.68
C LYS A 149 -3.36 15.70 -4.21
N CYS A 150 -2.94 15.39 -2.99
CA CYS A 150 -3.07 14.04 -2.41
C CYS A 150 -4.54 13.65 -2.18
N MET A 151 -5.43 14.61 -1.97
CA MET A 151 -6.87 14.37 -1.79
C MET A 151 -7.63 14.23 -3.12
N ARG A 152 -6.93 14.37 -4.26
CA ARG A 152 -7.54 14.23 -5.59
C ARG A 152 -7.52 12.77 -6.00
N ASP A 153 -8.51 12.05 -5.51
CA ASP A 153 -8.82 10.66 -5.80
C ASP A 153 -7.56 9.77 -5.93
N PRO A 154 -6.80 9.60 -4.82
CA PRO A 154 -5.59 8.79 -4.80
C PRO A 154 -5.89 7.33 -5.13
N VAL A 155 -4.90 6.64 -5.70
CA VAL A 155 -4.96 5.19 -5.94
C VAL A 155 -4.88 4.49 -4.59
N LEU A 156 -5.72 3.47 -4.39
CA LEU A 156 -5.76 2.61 -3.20
C LEU A 156 -5.22 1.20 -3.50
N TYR A 157 -5.49 0.68 -4.70
CA TYR A 157 -5.08 -0.66 -5.12
C TYR A 157 -4.59 -0.67 -6.56
N ARG A 158 -3.59 -1.51 -6.83
CA ARG A 158 -3.03 -1.79 -8.16
C ARG A 158 -2.96 -3.29 -8.44
N CYS A 159 -3.06 -3.67 -9.71
CA CYS A 159 -2.96 -5.06 -10.15
C CYS A 159 -1.51 -5.38 -10.56
N ILE A 160 -0.89 -6.39 -9.94
CA ILE A 160 0.45 -6.89 -10.28
C ILE A 160 0.36 -8.42 -10.34
N VAL A 161 0.51 -8.99 -11.53
CA VAL A 161 0.25 -10.42 -11.76
C VAL A 161 1.48 -11.27 -11.99
N ASP A 162 2.54 -10.65 -12.53
CA ASP A 162 3.71 -11.34 -13.10
C ASP A 162 4.81 -11.59 -12.06
N ILE A 163 4.70 -10.96 -10.89
CA ILE A 163 5.71 -11.00 -9.84
C ILE A 163 5.08 -11.60 -8.58
N PRO A 164 5.66 -12.68 -8.01
CA PRO A 164 5.18 -13.27 -6.77
C PRO A 164 5.55 -12.40 -5.57
N HIS A 165 4.67 -12.35 -4.57
CA HIS A 165 4.97 -11.78 -3.28
C HIS A 165 5.92 -12.69 -2.50
N HIS A 166 7.00 -12.17 -1.91
CA HIS A 166 8.01 -12.97 -1.21
C HIS A 166 7.44 -13.88 -0.09
N ARG A 167 6.36 -13.48 0.59
CA ARG A 167 5.64 -14.29 1.60
C ARG A 167 4.42 -15.08 1.11
N HIS A 168 3.74 -14.59 0.07
CA HIS A 168 2.41 -15.10 -0.34
C HIS A 168 2.39 -15.65 -1.76
N GLU A 169 3.55 -15.70 -2.41
CA GLU A 169 3.74 -16.13 -3.79
C GLU A 169 2.72 -15.47 -4.73
N PHE A 170 1.98 -16.27 -5.50
CA PHE A 170 0.98 -15.77 -6.45
C PHE A 170 -0.44 -15.69 -5.88
N LYS A 171 -0.61 -15.85 -4.56
CA LYS A 171 -1.93 -15.84 -3.91
C LYS A 171 -2.69 -14.54 -4.17
N TYR A 172 -1.99 -13.40 -4.17
CA TYR A 172 -2.58 -12.09 -4.42
C TYR A 172 -2.15 -11.54 -5.77
N LYS A 173 -3.10 -10.94 -6.49
CA LYS A 173 -2.87 -10.21 -7.75
C LYS A 173 -3.13 -8.71 -7.62
N CYS A 174 -3.73 -8.32 -6.50
CA CYS A 174 -4.06 -6.95 -6.15
C CYS A 174 -3.31 -6.56 -4.89
N TYR A 175 -2.63 -5.43 -4.94
CA TYR A 175 -1.83 -4.93 -3.83
C TYR A 175 -2.28 -3.53 -3.46
N PRO A 176 -2.45 -3.25 -2.15
CA PRO A 176 -2.73 -1.90 -1.70
C PRO A 176 -1.52 -0.99 -1.98
N THR A 177 -1.79 0.30 -2.12
CA THR A 177 -0.73 1.33 -2.10
C THR A 177 -0.44 1.76 -0.67
N TYR A 178 0.56 2.62 -0.50
CA TYR A 178 0.98 3.12 0.81
C TYR A 178 -0.07 4.00 1.52
N ASP A 179 -0.85 4.76 0.75
CA ASP A 179 -1.90 5.69 1.24
C ASP A 179 -3.18 4.99 1.76
#